data_AF-A0A842M055-F1
#
_entry.id   AF-A0A842M055-F1
#
_cell.length_a   1.000
_cell.length_b   1.000
_cell.length_c   1.000
_cell.angle_alpha   90.00
_cell.angle_beta   90.00
_cell.angle_gamma   90.00
#
_symmetry.space_group_name_H-M   'P 1'
#
loop_
_entity.id
_entity.type
_entity.pdbx_description
1 polymer ?
#
loop_
_entity_poly.entity_id
_entity_poly.type
_entity_poly.pdbx_seq_one_letter_code
_entity_poly.pdbx_strand_id
1 'polypeptide(L)' 'MQKRILLHIAETEHLGLTCSRQVREISRRMRIPESTVKWSIRALRDFYLIEGGTPENRGVPAKVTYPGLLIAEGLRREHV' A
#
# COMPACT_ATOMS: atom_id res chain seq x y z
N MET A 1 -6.37 -9.48 4.09
CA MET A 1 -5.83 -8.21 4.63
C MET A 1 -5.00 -7.47 3.60
N GLN A 2 -3.89 -8.04 3.11
CA GLN A 2 -2.97 -7.42 2.14
C GLN A 2 -3.68 -6.92 0.86
N LYS A 3 -4.61 -7.71 0.29
CA LYS A 3 -5.45 -7.31 -0.87
C LYS A 3 -6.11 -5.93 -0.67
N ARG A 4 -6.77 -5.72 0.47
CA ARG A 4 -7.46 -4.45 0.81
C ARG A 4 -6.47 -3.29 0.98
N ILE A 5 -5.28 -3.56 1.50
CA ILE A 5 -4.22 -2.57 1.67
C ILE A 5 -3.63 -2.16 0.32
N LEU A 6 -3.40 -3.11 -0.59
CA LEU A 6 -2.96 -2.82 -1.96
C LEU A 6 -3.98 -1.93 -2.69
N LEU A 7 -5.27 -2.29 -2.64
CA LEU A 7 -6.35 -1.49 -3.23
C LEU A 7 -6.40 -0.07 -2.64
N HIS A 8 -6.29 0.05 -1.32
CA HIS A 8 -6.28 1.37 -0.69
C HIS A 8 -5.11 2.24 -1.13
N ILE A 9 -3.91 1.66 -1.26
CA ILE A 9 -2.73 2.41 -1.74
C ILE A 9 -2.94 2.81 -3.20
N ALA A 10 -3.48 1.92 -4.06
CA ALA A 10 -3.81 2.25 -5.45
C ALA A 10 -4.82 3.41 -5.56
N GLU A 11 -5.81 3.46 -4.67
CA GLU A 11 -6.82 4.53 -4.65
C GLU A 11 -6.26 5.86 -4.12
N THR A 12 -5.21 5.82 -3.30
CA THR A 12 -4.72 6.99 -2.56
C THR A 12 -3.31 7.44 -2.95
N GLU A 13 -2.64 6.78 -3.89
CA GLU A 13 -1.27 7.14 -4.30
C GLU A 13 -1.18 8.56 -4.88
N HIS A 14 -2.26 9.06 -5.51
CA HIS A 14 -2.36 10.43 -6.00
C HIS A 14 -2.26 11.49 -4.89
N LEU A 15 -2.49 11.11 -3.63
CA LEU A 15 -2.34 11.99 -2.46
C LEU A 15 -0.88 12.13 -2.01
N GLY A 16 0.06 11.41 -2.63
CA GLY A 16 1.50 11.54 -2.35
C GLY A 16 1.91 11.09 -0.94
N LEU A 17 1.15 10.19 -0.31
CA LEU A 17 1.41 9.76 1.07
C LEU A 17 2.61 8.80 1.11
N THR A 18 3.55 9.02 2.05
CA THR A 18 4.64 8.09 2.32
C THR A 18 4.14 6.77 2.90
N CYS A 19 4.94 5.70 2.87
CA CYS A 19 4.58 4.42 3.50
C CYS A 19 4.20 4.57 4.98
N SER A 20 4.91 5.42 5.74
CA SER A 20 4.60 5.67 7.16
C SER A 20 3.28 6.41 7.36
N ARG A 21 2.91 7.30 6.42
CA ARG A 21 1.61 7.97 6.46
C ARG A 21 0.48 7.04 6.02
N GLN A 22 0.70 6.21 5.00
CA GLN A 22 -0.21 5.13 4.61
C GLN A 22 -0.49 4.18 5.78
N VAL A 23 0.53 3.78 6.55
CA VAL A 23 0.35 2.95 7.76
C VAL A 23 -0.67 3.56 8.71
N ARG A 24 -0.52 4.84 9.04
CA ARG A 24 -1.41 5.55 9.98
C ARG A 24 -2.82 5.68 9.44
N GLU A 25 -2.96 6.09 8.18
CA GLU A 25 -4.27 6.25 7.55
C GLU A 25 -5.03 4.93 7.44
N ILE A 26 -4.36 3.86 7.00
CA ILE A 26 -4.94 2.52 6.88
C ILE A 26 -5.31 1.98 8.27
N SER A 27 -4.42 2.10 9.25
CA SER A 27 -4.65 1.67 10.63
C SER A 27 -5.92 2.32 11.18
N ARG A 28 -6.04 3.65 11.03
CA ARG A 28 -7.20 4.44 11.46
C ARG A 28 -8.48 4.06 10.70
N ARG A 29 -8.42 3.99 9.36
CA ARG A 29 -9.58 3.76 8.50
C ARG A 29 -10.11 2.34 8.60
N MET A 30 -9.23 1.36 8.69
CA MET A 30 -9.60 -0.07 8.72
C MET A 30 -9.66 -0.65 10.13
N ARG A 31 -9.33 0.14 11.18
CA ARG A 31 -9.26 -0.29 12.58
C ARG A 31 -8.38 -1.52 12.80
N ILE A 32 -7.19 -1.51 12.21
CA ILE A 32 -6.19 -2.58 12.34
C ILE A 32 -4.90 -2.04 12.94
N PRO A 33 -4.16 -2.81 13.76
CA PRO A 33 -2.92 -2.33 14.36
C PRO A 33 -1.89 -1.88 13.33
N GLU A 34 -1.17 -0.80 13.60
CA GLU A 34 -0.09 -0.32 12.71
C GLU A 34 0.97 -1.38 12.41
N SER A 35 1.28 -2.26 13.38
CA SER A 35 2.22 -3.38 13.18
C SER A 35 1.76 -4.32 12.08
N THR A 36 0.46 -4.64 12.04
CA THR A 36 -0.15 -5.48 11.00
C THR A 36 -0.13 -4.78 9.64
N VAL A 37 -0.36 -3.46 9.61
CA VAL A 37 -0.26 -2.68 8.37
C VAL A 37 1.18 -2.63 7.87
N LYS A 38 2.15 -2.37 8.76
CA LYS A 38 3.59 -2.38 8.44
C LYS A 38 4.02 -3.72 7.87
N TRP A 39 3.56 -4.82 8.45
CA TRP A 39 3.85 -6.16 7.94
C TRP A 39 3.28 -6.37 6.54
N SER A 40 2.05 -5.90 6.30
CA SER A 40 1.41 -6.00 4.98
C SER A 40 2.12 -5.13 3.93
N ILE A 41 2.45 -3.87 4.27
CA ILE A 41 3.18 -2.95 3.37
C ILE A 41 4.58 -3.50 3.07
N ARG A 42 5.26 -4.10 4.06
CA ARG A 42 6.55 -4.78 3.81
C ARG A 42 6.37 -5.92 2.82
N ALA A 43 5.43 -6.83 3.05
CA ALA A 43 5.17 -7.93 2.12
C ALA A 43 4.86 -7.44 0.69
N LEU A 44 4.03 -6.39 0.54
CA LEU A 44 3.72 -5.81 -0.76
C LEU A 44 4.97 -5.23 -1.46
N ARG A 45 5.91 -4.65 -0.71
CA ARG A 45 7.21 -4.19 -1.24
C ARG A 45 8.11 -5.36 -1.63
N ASP A 46 8.17 -6.39 -0.80
CA ASP A 46 8.99 -7.58 -1.04
C ASP A 46 8.55 -8.32 -2.32
N PHE A 47 7.26 -8.28 -2.65
CA PHE A 47 6.70 -8.79 -3.91
C PHE A 47 6.69 -7.76 -5.06
N TYR A 48 7.32 -6.61 -4.89
CA TYR A 48 7.39 -5.54 -5.89
C TYR A 48 6.01 -5.06 -6.39
N LEU A 49 4.99 -5.08 -5.52
CA LEU A 49 3.63 -4.60 -5.84
C LEU A 49 3.45 -3.12 -5.47
N ILE A 50 4.23 -2.63 -4.52
CA ILE A 50 4.32 -1.20 -4.20
C ILE A 50 5.78 -0.80 -4.03
N GLU A 51 6.04 0.48 -4.23
CA GLU A 51 7.32 1.11 -3.99
C GLU A 51 7.14 2.36 -3.12
N GLY A 52 8.25 2.90 -2.61
CA GLY A 52 8.27 4.10 -1.80
C GLY A 52 9.58 4.26 -1.02
N GLY A 53 9.65 5.28 -0.18
CA GLY A 53 10.90 5.66 0.49
C GLY A 53 11.57 4.56 1.30
N THR A 54 12.88 4.66 1.43
CA THR A 54 13.73 3.77 2.24
C THR A 54 14.33 4.57 3.41
N PRO A 55 15.03 3.94 4.37
CA PRO A 55 15.78 4.67 5.38
C PRO A 55 16.81 5.65 4.80
N GLU A 56 17.39 5.32 3.65
CA GLU A 56 18.39 6.09 2.89
C GLU A 56 17.75 7.17 2.00
N ASN A 57 16.53 6.92 1.49
CA ASN A 57 15.78 7.85 0.64
C ASN A 57 14.39 8.13 1.24
N ARG A 58 14.36 8.99 2.26
CA ARG A 58 13.15 9.32 3.02
C ARG A 58 12.25 10.29 2.26
N GLY A 59 10.97 10.33 2.65
CA GLY A 59 10.01 11.29 2.10
C GLY A 59 9.41 10.90 0.75
N VAL A 60 9.90 9.85 0.10
CA VAL A 60 9.34 9.36 -1.16
C VAL A 60 7.93 8.76 -0.95
N PRO A 61 6.92 9.21 -1.71
CA PRO A 61 5.56 8.68 -1.65
C PRO A 61 5.48 7.18 -1.90
N ALA A 62 4.50 6.53 -1.27
CA ALA A 62 4.15 5.16 -1.61
C ALA A 62 3.33 5.15 -2.91
N LYS A 63 3.74 4.32 -3.87
CA LYS A 63 3.09 4.15 -5.16
C LYS A 63 2.89 2.68 -5.46
N VAL A 64 1.87 2.35 -6.23
CA VAL A 64 1.67 1.02 -6.77
C VAL A 64 2.55 0.88 -8.01
N THR A 65 3.28 -0.22 -8.10
CA THR A 65 4.09 -0.52 -9.29
C THR A 65 3.19 -1.02 -10.42
N TYR A 66 3.72 -1.16 -11.64
CA TYR A 66 2.95 -1.73 -12.74
C TYR A 66 2.40 -3.16 -12.43
N PRO A 67 3.20 -4.11 -11.91
CA PRO A 67 2.67 -5.40 -11.46
C PRO A 67 1.61 -5.28 -10.37
N GLY A 68 1.81 -4.38 -9.40
CA GLY A 68 0.84 -4.11 -8.36
C GLY A 68 -0.50 -3.61 -8.90
N LEU A 69 -0.46 -2.77 -9.94
CA LEU A 69 -1.64 -2.22 -10.58
C LEU A 69 -2.45 -3.32 -11.29
N LEU A 70 -1.78 -4.21 -12.02
CA LEU A 70 -2.43 -5.35 -12.67
C LEU A 70 -3.16 -6.24 -11.65
N ILE A 71 -2.52 -6.53 -10.52
CA ILE A 71 -3.15 -7.29 -9.43
C ILE A 71 -4.31 -6.52 -8.81
N ALA A 72 -4.15 -5.21 -8.55
CA ALA A 72 -5.21 -4.37 -8.01
C ALA A 72 -6.43 -4.29 -8.95
N GLU A 73 -6.22 -4.25 -10.26
CA GLU A 73 -7.28 -4.31 -11.25
C GLU A 73 -7.98 -5.67 -11.30
N GLY A 74 -7.22 -6.77 -11.29
CA GLY A 74 -7.79 -8.13 -11.20
C GLY A 74 -8.68 -8.30 -9.96
N LEU A 75 -8.18 -7.86 -8.79
CA LEU A 75 -8.93 -7.89 -7.53
C LEU A 75 -10.20 -7.04 -7.57
N ARG A 76 -10.21 -5.92 -8.29
CA ARG A 76 -11.42 -5.10 -8.47
C ARG A 76 -12.48 -5.80 -9.30
N ARG A 77 -12.07 -6.59 -10.30
CA ARG A 77 -12.98 -7.35 -11.17
C ARG A 77 -13.59 -8.58 -10.50
N GLU A 78 -12.87 -9.24 -9.58
CA GLU A 78 -13.36 -10.40 -8.80
C GLU A 78 -14.44 -10.04 -7.76
N HIS A 79 -14.62 -8.76 -7.47
CA HIS A 79 -15.55 -8.25 -6.46
C HIS A 79 -16.78 -7.52 -7.07
N VAL A 80 -17.01 -7.69 -8.38
CA VAL A 80 -18.26 -7.34 -9.09
C VAL A 80 -19.07 -8.61 -9.35
#